data_AF-A0A522EUX1-F1
#
_entry.id   AF-A0A522EUX1-F1
#
_cell.length_a   1.000
_cell.length_b   1.000
_cell.length_c   1.000
_cell.angle_alpha   90.00
_cell.angle_beta   90.00
_cell.angle_gamma   90.00
#
_symmetry.space_group_name_H-M   'P 1'
#
loop_
_entity.id
_entity.type
_entity.pdbx_description
1 polymer ?
#
loop_
_entity_poly.entity_id
_entity_poly.type
_entity_poly.pdbx_seq_one_letter_code
_entity_poly.pdbx_strand_id
1 'polypeptide(L)'
;IYCYGIGACEGYPLPNSHLEQLELLKQFGFRVSSETKKAIGIEGCLEYYQNMLAKRNELPFEIDGVVYKIDSIPLQQQLGFVSRAPRFACAHKFPASEEMTRLLSVDFQVGRTGALTPVARLEPVSVGGVTVSNATLHNLDEIERKDIRIGDTVIIRRAGDVIPEVVSVVLEKRPEHTETIHLPSRCPVCGSEVVREEGEAIARCIGGLFCKAQLKRMMWHFASRKAMYIEGLGSVLIDQLVDEGIVHHLADLYQLDLTTLANLPRMGEKSAKNLLQALEDSKKTTFNRFLYALGIREIGEASARVLAEHFSDIQSLQAATVEELMTLNDIGPVGADYIVHFF
;
A
#
# COMPACT_ATOMS: atom_id res chain seq x y z
N ILE A 1 21.42 -13.76 -4.75
CA ILE A 1 21.37 -13.18 -3.39
C ILE A 1 22.66 -12.39 -3.18
N TYR A 2 22.54 -11.11 -2.82
CA TYR A 2 23.65 -10.23 -2.43
C TYR A 2 23.36 -9.64 -1.05
N CYS A 3 24.34 -9.68 -0.16
CA CYS A 3 24.28 -9.11 1.18
C CYS A 3 24.57 -7.60 1.12
N TYR A 4 23.83 -6.82 1.92
CA TYR A 4 23.91 -5.35 1.92
C TYR A 4 23.94 -4.73 3.32
N GLY A 5 24.03 -5.53 4.39
CA GLY A 5 24.08 -5.04 5.76
C GLY A 5 23.99 -6.17 6.78
N ILE A 6 24.17 -5.81 8.05
CA ILE A 6 24.13 -6.71 9.21
C ILE A 6 22.98 -6.25 10.11
N GLY A 7 22.17 -7.21 10.58
CA GLY A 7 21.08 -6.98 11.52
C GLY A 7 21.55 -7.14 12.96
N ALA A 8 21.30 -8.31 13.54
CA ALA A 8 21.83 -8.67 14.86
C ALA A 8 23.27 -9.20 14.75
N CYS A 9 24.13 -8.80 15.68
CA CYS A 9 25.49 -9.30 15.83
C CYS A 9 25.83 -9.32 17.32
N GLU A 10 26.15 -10.49 17.86
CA GLU A 10 26.47 -10.69 19.27
C GLU A 10 27.86 -11.33 19.38
N GLY A 11 28.67 -10.87 20.33
CA GLY A 11 29.97 -11.47 20.63
C GLY A 11 31.06 -11.26 19.56
N TYR A 12 30.87 -10.35 18.60
CA TYR A 12 31.87 -10.05 17.58
C TYR A 12 32.01 -8.52 17.36
N PRO A 13 33.23 -7.96 17.43
CA PRO A 13 33.45 -6.53 17.17
C PRO A 13 33.38 -6.24 15.67
N LEU A 14 32.38 -5.48 15.23
CA LEU A 14 32.25 -5.04 13.84
C LEU A 14 33.07 -3.77 13.56
N PRO A 15 33.60 -3.60 12.33
CA PRO A 15 34.18 -2.34 11.89
C PRO A 15 33.19 -1.16 11.97
N ASN A 16 33.74 0.05 12.13
CA ASN A 16 32.95 1.29 12.21
C ASN A 16 32.59 1.89 10.83
N SER A 17 33.01 1.25 9.73
CA SER A 17 32.60 1.56 8.36
C SER A 17 31.65 0.50 7.82
N HIS A 18 30.58 0.94 7.15
CA HIS A 18 29.65 0.06 6.47
C HIS A 18 30.32 -0.70 5.33
N LEU A 19 31.20 -0.05 4.57
CA LEU A 19 31.95 -0.71 3.51
C LEU A 19 32.88 -1.80 4.07
N GLU A 20 33.58 -1.53 5.18
CA GLU A 20 34.41 -2.53 5.85
C GLU A 20 33.60 -3.71 6.38
N GLN A 21 32.39 -3.48 6.89
CA GLN A 21 31.48 -4.56 7.27
C GLN A 21 31.06 -5.42 6.07
N LEU A 22 30.82 -4.82 4.90
CA LEU A 22 30.52 -5.58 3.68
C LEU A 22 31.72 -6.40 3.20
N GLU A 23 32.94 -5.85 3.28
CA GLU A 23 34.16 -6.62 2.97
C GLU A 23 34.39 -7.76 3.96
N LEU A 24 34.09 -7.57 5.25
CA LEU A 24 34.11 -8.65 6.25
C LEU A 24 33.12 -9.77 5.90
N LEU A 25 31.89 -9.43 5.49
CA LEU A 25 30.91 -10.42 5.03
C LEU A 25 31.44 -11.20 3.82
N LYS A 26 32.12 -10.53 2.89
CA LYS A 26 32.76 -11.18 1.73
C LYS A 26 33.87 -12.14 2.16
N GLN A 27 34.68 -11.77 3.16
CA GLN A 27 35.71 -12.65 3.74
C GLN A 27 35.10 -13.89 4.40
N PHE A 28 33.90 -13.77 5.00
CA PHE A 28 33.15 -14.90 5.54
C PHE A 28 32.43 -15.76 4.48
N GLY A 29 32.60 -15.45 3.19
CA GLY A 29 32.03 -16.22 2.09
C GLY A 29 30.62 -15.80 1.67
N PHE A 30 30.08 -14.72 2.25
CA PHE A 30 28.83 -14.16 1.77
C PHE A 30 29.02 -13.43 0.43
N ARG A 31 27.98 -13.48 -0.42
CA ARG A 31 28.01 -12.78 -1.71
C ARG A 31 27.73 -11.30 -1.49
N VAL A 32 28.71 -10.45 -1.78
CA VAL A 32 28.56 -8.98 -1.82
C VAL A 32 28.74 -8.52 -3.26
N SER A 33 27.97 -7.52 -3.67
CA SER A 33 28.03 -7.02 -5.05
C SER A 33 29.40 -6.39 -5.34
N SER A 34 30.01 -6.77 -6.47
CA SER A 34 31.23 -6.16 -6.99
C SER A 34 31.05 -4.69 -7.37
N GLU A 35 29.80 -4.25 -7.49
CA GLU A 35 29.45 -2.88 -7.83
C GLU A 35 29.52 -1.92 -6.65
N THR A 36 29.65 -2.42 -5.42
CA THR A 36 29.70 -1.60 -4.22
C THR A 36 30.94 -0.70 -4.24
N LYS A 37 30.76 0.63 -4.17
CA LYS A 37 31.86 1.59 -4.23
C LYS A 37 31.70 2.69 -3.18
N LYS A 38 32.81 3.12 -2.59
CA LYS A 38 32.86 4.33 -1.76
C LYS A 38 32.74 5.56 -2.65
N ALA A 39 31.82 6.46 -2.30
CA ALA A 39 31.67 7.77 -2.91
C ALA A 39 31.91 8.86 -1.85
N ILE A 40 32.40 10.02 -2.27
CA ILE A 40 32.65 11.17 -1.40
C ILE A 40 31.77 12.32 -1.88
N GLY A 41 31.02 12.92 -0.95
CA GLY A 41 30.13 14.04 -1.25
C GLY A 41 28.96 13.66 -2.16
N ILE A 42 28.21 14.67 -2.57
CA ILE A 42 27.06 14.51 -3.46
C ILE A 42 27.54 14.22 -4.88
N GLU A 43 28.65 14.85 -5.28
CA GLU A 43 29.25 14.72 -6.61
C GLU A 43 29.65 13.28 -6.90
N GLY A 44 30.34 12.61 -5.95
CA GLY A 44 30.71 11.20 -6.11
C GLY A 44 29.48 10.27 -6.16
N CYS A 45 28.43 10.59 -5.42
CA CYS A 45 27.17 9.84 -5.46
C CYS A 45 26.46 9.96 -6.82
N LEU A 46 26.46 11.17 -7.41
CA LEU A 46 25.87 11.43 -8.72
C LEU A 46 26.70 10.80 -9.85
N GLU A 47 28.03 10.86 -9.76
CA GLU A 47 28.91 10.19 -10.73
C GLU A 47 28.68 8.67 -10.72
N TYR A 48 28.61 8.06 -9.54
CA TYR A 48 28.30 6.64 -9.40
C TYR A 48 26.94 6.28 -10.00
N TYR A 49 25.93 7.13 -9.80
CA TYR A 49 24.60 6.95 -10.37
C TYR A 49 24.63 6.96 -11.90
N GLN A 50 25.28 7.95 -12.52
CA GLN A 50 25.35 8.04 -13.98
C GLN A 50 26.08 6.83 -14.59
N ASN A 51 27.19 6.42 -13.97
CA ASN A 51 27.92 5.23 -14.39
C ASN A 51 27.07 3.95 -14.27
N MET A 52 26.28 3.82 -13.20
CA MET A 52 25.40 2.67 -13.01
C MET A 52 24.21 2.67 -13.97
N LEU A 53 23.65 3.85 -14.26
CA LEU A 53 22.56 4.01 -15.22
C LEU A 53 23.01 3.59 -16.62
N ALA A 54 24.21 3.99 -17.05
CA ALA A 54 24.75 3.65 -18.37
C ALA A 54 24.92 2.14 -18.58
N LYS A 55 25.38 1.42 -17.55
CA LYS A 55 25.59 -0.04 -17.61
C LYS A 55 24.41 -0.88 -17.12
N ARG A 56 23.27 -0.24 -16.80
CA ARG A 56 22.09 -0.91 -16.20
C ARG A 56 21.70 -2.18 -16.96
N ASN A 57 21.68 -2.10 -18.29
CA ASN A 57 21.26 -3.19 -19.18
C ASN A 57 22.36 -4.23 -19.46
N GLU A 58 23.60 -3.97 -19.01
CA GLU A 58 24.73 -4.89 -19.15
C GLU A 58 24.88 -5.82 -17.94
N LEU A 59 24.22 -5.48 -16.83
CA LEU A 59 24.25 -6.29 -15.62
C LEU A 59 23.50 -7.61 -15.83
N PRO A 60 23.96 -8.73 -15.23
CA PRO A 60 23.30 -10.03 -15.35
C PRO A 60 22.01 -10.13 -14.51
N PHE A 61 21.52 -9.00 -14.00
CA PHE A 61 20.34 -8.85 -13.16
C PHE A 61 19.77 -7.44 -13.31
N GLU A 62 18.47 -7.30 -13.05
CA GLU A 62 17.81 -6.01 -13.05
C GLU A 62 18.09 -5.23 -11.77
N ILE A 63 18.20 -3.91 -11.91
CA ILE A 63 18.27 -2.95 -10.81
C ILE A 63 17.36 -1.76 -11.11
N ASP A 64 16.85 -1.16 -10.04
CA ASP A 64 15.88 -0.06 -10.08
C ASP A 64 16.46 1.29 -9.63
N GLY A 65 17.76 1.31 -9.30
CA GLY A 65 18.47 2.49 -8.85
C GLY A 65 19.73 2.13 -8.08
N VAL A 66 20.20 3.08 -7.28
CA VAL A 66 21.33 2.91 -6.36
C VAL A 66 20.91 3.31 -4.94
N VAL A 67 21.56 2.74 -3.93
CA VAL A 67 21.33 3.10 -2.53
C VAL A 67 22.57 3.79 -1.99
N TYR A 68 22.42 5.04 -1.56
CA TYR A 68 23.44 5.77 -0.82
C TYR A 68 23.27 5.48 0.66
N LYS A 69 24.38 5.20 1.35
CA LYS A 69 24.42 5.00 2.80
C LYS A 69 25.60 5.78 3.36
N ILE A 70 25.39 6.43 4.49
CA ILE A 70 26.48 7.03 5.26
C ILE A 70 27.43 5.90 5.68
N ASP A 71 28.71 6.02 5.35
CA ASP A 71 29.69 4.95 5.62
C ASP A 71 29.95 4.76 7.13
N SER A 72 29.93 5.83 7.92
CA SER A 72 30.17 5.78 9.37
C SER A 72 29.01 5.14 10.14
N ILE A 73 29.26 3.98 10.76
CA ILE A 73 28.27 3.26 11.58
C ILE A 73 27.86 4.03 12.84
N PRO A 74 28.77 4.69 13.60
CA PRO A 74 28.37 5.56 14.70
C PRO A 74 27.39 6.66 14.27
N LEU A 75 27.60 7.24 13.07
CA LEU A 75 26.71 8.28 12.55
C LEU A 75 25.35 7.72 12.11
N GLN A 76 25.32 6.49 11.56
CA GLN A 76 24.05 5.79 11.28
C GLN A 76 23.23 5.59 12.57
N GLN A 77 23.88 5.15 13.66
CA GLN A 77 23.24 4.94 14.95
C GLN A 77 22.68 6.24 15.54
N GLN A 78 23.44 7.34 15.45
CA GLN A 78 22.99 8.65 15.92
C GLN A 78 21.80 9.18 15.10
N LEU A 79 21.80 8.98 13.79
CA LEU A 79 20.70 9.42 12.91
C LEU A 79 19.43 8.60 13.13
N GLY A 80 19.55 7.30 13.37
CA GLY A 80 18.43 6.42 13.67
C GLY A 80 17.44 6.25 12.51
N PHE A 81 16.17 5.99 12.87
CA PHE A 81 15.11 5.60 11.94
C PHE A 81 13.87 6.47 12.14
N VAL A 82 13.12 6.69 11.06
CA VAL A 82 11.70 7.05 11.11
C VAL A 82 10.85 5.77 11.02
N SER A 83 9.53 5.88 11.16
CA SER A 83 8.60 4.73 11.28
C SER A 83 8.76 3.63 10.22
N ARG A 84 9.25 3.96 9.02
CA ARG A 84 9.39 3.01 7.90
C ARG A 84 10.76 3.00 7.21
N ALA A 85 11.72 3.84 7.62
CA ALA A 85 12.98 4.00 6.88
C ALA A 85 14.13 4.52 7.77
N PRO A 86 15.39 4.16 7.46
CA PRO A 86 16.57 4.77 8.09
C PRO A 86 16.74 6.23 7.66
N ARG A 87 17.28 7.07 8.55
CA ARG A 87 17.62 8.48 8.23
C ARG A 87 18.98 8.62 7.54
N PHE A 88 19.78 7.55 7.54
CA PHE A 88 21.16 7.53 7.05
C PHE A 88 21.33 6.90 5.66
N ALA A 89 20.23 6.51 5.00
CA ALA A 89 20.26 5.91 3.68
C ALA A 89 19.16 6.44 2.78
N CYS A 90 19.43 6.52 1.48
CA CYS A 90 18.48 6.98 0.48
C CYS A 90 18.60 6.10 -0.78
N ALA A 91 17.46 5.67 -1.32
CA ALA A 91 17.40 5.00 -2.62
C ALA A 91 17.18 6.05 -3.72
N HIS A 92 18.18 6.23 -4.59
CA HIS A 92 18.09 7.07 -5.77
C HIS A 92 17.72 6.20 -6.97
N LYS A 93 16.43 6.22 -7.31
CA LYS A 93 15.85 5.39 -8.38
C LYS A 93 16.28 5.86 -9.76
N PHE A 94 16.41 4.93 -10.70
CA PHE A 94 16.53 5.27 -12.11
C PHE A 94 15.22 5.84 -12.65
N PRO A 95 15.25 6.56 -13.79
CA PRO A 95 14.04 6.89 -14.51
C PRO A 95 13.27 5.59 -14.77
N ALA A 96 11.99 5.59 -14.42
CA ALA A 96 11.12 4.46 -14.69
C ALA A 96 11.06 4.22 -16.21
N SER A 97 11.02 2.96 -16.62
CA SER A 97 10.77 2.64 -18.03
C SER A 97 9.37 3.12 -18.39
N GLU A 98 9.28 3.94 -19.43
CA GLU A 98 8.03 4.45 -19.97
C GLU A 98 7.71 3.73 -21.28
N GLU A 99 6.46 3.35 -21.46
CA GLU A 99 5.98 2.68 -22.67
C GLU A 99 4.67 3.29 -23.13
N MET A 100 4.43 3.27 -24.43
CA MET A 100 3.16 3.72 -25.00
C MET A 100 2.22 2.55 -25.19
N THR A 101 0.96 2.73 -24.82
CA THR A 101 -0.09 1.74 -25.10
C THR A 101 -1.45 2.42 -25.26
N ARG A 102 -2.44 1.69 -25.77
CA ARG A 102 -3.80 2.21 -25.96
C ARG A 102 -4.64 2.03 -24.70
N LEU A 103 -5.36 3.08 -24.31
CA LEU A 103 -6.39 3.04 -23.27
C LEU A 103 -7.68 2.46 -23.85
N LEU A 104 -8.04 1.26 -23.40
CA LEU A 104 -9.20 0.51 -23.91
C LEU A 104 -10.49 0.87 -23.18
N SER A 105 -10.43 0.99 -21.85
CA SER A 105 -11.56 1.39 -21.01
C SER A 105 -11.07 1.87 -19.65
N VAL A 106 -11.99 2.39 -18.83
CA VAL A 106 -11.70 2.77 -17.44
C VAL A 106 -12.73 2.14 -16.52
N ASP A 107 -12.25 1.43 -15.50
CA ASP A 107 -13.08 0.88 -14.43
C ASP A 107 -12.93 1.72 -13.17
N PHE A 108 -14.02 1.88 -12.42
CA PHE A 108 -13.97 2.53 -11.10
C PHE A 108 -13.96 1.46 -10.00
N GLN A 109 -12.81 1.32 -9.33
CA GLN A 109 -12.68 0.41 -8.19
C GLN A 109 -13.13 1.10 -6.90
N VAL A 110 -13.94 0.41 -6.10
CA VAL A 110 -14.43 0.92 -4.83
C VAL A 110 -13.51 0.48 -3.69
N GLY A 111 -12.90 1.45 -3.01
CA GLY A 111 -12.01 1.31 -1.85
C GLY A 111 -12.71 0.89 -0.57
N ARG A 112 -11.92 0.61 0.48
CA ARG A 112 -12.42 0.26 1.82
C ARG A 112 -13.34 1.35 2.38
N THR A 113 -12.95 2.61 2.22
CA THR A 113 -13.67 3.81 2.69
C THR A 113 -14.61 4.36 1.62
N GLY A 114 -15.00 3.52 0.66
CA GLY A 114 -15.88 3.91 -0.44
C GLY A 114 -15.21 4.70 -1.56
N ALA A 115 -13.93 5.08 -1.45
CA ALA A 115 -13.22 5.83 -2.50
C ALA A 115 -13.30 5.16 -3.88
N LEU A 116 -13.77 5.88 -4.89
CA LEU A 116 -13.76 5.42 -6.28
C LEU A 116 -12.42 5.78 -6.93
N THR A 117 -11.59 4.77 -7.18
CA THR A 117 -10.32 4.95 -7.87
C THR A 117 -10.47 4.53 -9.34
N PRO A 118 -10.28 5.45 -10.30
CA PRO A 118 -10.28 5.09 -11.71
C PRO A 118 -9.03 4.29 -12.07
N VAL A 119 -9.24 3.17 -12.76
CA VAL A 119 -8.19 2.25 -13.22
C VAL A 119 -8.31 2.09 -14.73
N ALA A 120 -7.26 2.48 -15.43
CA ALA A 120 -7.13 2.29 -16.86
C ALA A 120 -7.00 0.79 -17.20
N ARG A 121 -7.81 0.32 -18.15
CA ARG A 121 -7.63 -0.96 -18.84
C ARG A 121 -6.89 -0.70 -20.13
N LEU A 122 -5.72 -1.31 -20.27
CA LEU A 122 -4.77 -1.01 -21.32
C LEU A 122 -4.64 -2.18 -22.27
N GLU A 123 -4.29 -1.87 -23.52
CA GLU A 123 -3.74 -2.89 -24.41
C GLU A 123 -2.44 -3.43 -23.79
N PRO A 124 -2.28 -4.77 -23.65
CA PRO A 124 -1.13 -5.33 -22.95
C PRO A 124 0.20 -4.90 -23.56
N VAL A 125 1.09 -4.34 -22.73
CA VAL A 125 2.42 -3.86 -23.14
C VAL A 125 3.48 -4.28 -22.12
N SER A 126 4.70 -4.57 -22.57
CA SER A 126 5.81 -4.95 -21.68
C SER A 126 6.51 -3.71 -21.15
N VAL A 127 6.50 -3.49 -19.83
CA VAL A 127 7.17 -2.36 -19.17
C VAL A 127 8.17 -2.87 -18.13
N GLY A 128 9.46 -2.72 -18.42
CA GLY A 128 10.51 -3.23 -17.53
C GLY A 128 10.37 -4.73 -17.26
N GLY A 129 10.24 -5.52 -18.33
CA GLY A 129 10.19 -6.99 -18.28
C GLY A 129 8.85 -7.60 -17.84
N VAL A 130 7.83 -6.80 -17.50
CA VAL A 130 6.52 -7.29 -17.04
C VAL A 130 5.41 -6.77 -17.95
N THR A 131 4.47 -7.65 -18.31
CA THR A 131 3.27 -7.27 -19.05
C THR A 131 2.32 -6.48 -18.16
N VAL A 132 2.07 -5.22 -18.52
CA VAL A 132 1.11 -4.32 -17.89
C VAL A 132 -0.15 -4.26 -18.74
N SER A 133 -1.30 -4.52 -18.12
CA SER A 133 -2.63 -4.36 -18.71
C SER A 133 -3.54 -3.41 -17.91
N ASN A 134 -3.05 -2.90 -16.78
CA ASN A 134 -3.78 -2.01 -15.89
C ASN A 134 -2.86 -0.93 -15.33
N ALA A 135 -3.36 0.30 -15.23
CA ALA A 135 -2.65 1.39 -14.59
C ALA A 135 -3.60 2.27 -13.77
N THR A 136 -3.10 2.85 -12.68
CA THR A 136 -3.87 3.84 -11.92
C THR A 136 -3.99 5.14 -12.70
N LEU A 137 -5.17 5.75 -12.63
CA LEU A 137 -5.43 7.13 -13.08
C LEU A 137 -5.49 8.11 -11.89
N HIS A 138 -5.23 7.61 -10.67
CA HIS A 138 -5.27 8.32 -9.38
C HIS A 138 -6.67 8.80 -8.98
N ASN A 139 -7.21 9.80 -9.66
CA ASN A 139 -8.52 10.41 -9.39
C ASN A 139 -9.02 11.15 -10.64
N LEU A 140 -10.23 11.72 -10.56
CA LEU A 140 -10.84 12.41 -11.70
C LEU A 140 -10.10 13.71 -12.05
N ASP A 141 -9.57 14.43 -11.05
CA ASP A 141 -8.81 15.67 -11.30
C ASP A 141 -7.56 15.42 -12.14
N GLU A 142 -6.86 14.30 -11.90
CA GLU A 142 -5.71 13.89 -12.71
C GLU A 142 -6.11 13.51 -14.14
N ILE A 143 -7.28 12.89 -14.32
CA ILE A 143 -7.84 12.58 -15.65
C ILE A 143 -8.14 13.87 -16.41
N GLU A 144 -8.80 14.83 -15.77
CA GLU A 144 -9.15 16.13 -16.36
C GLU A 144 -7.89 16.96 -16.65
N ARG A 145 -6.96 17.04 -15.69
CA ARG A 145 -5.70 17.79 -15.84
C ARG A 145 -4.84 17.28 -17.00
N LYS A 146 -4.85 15.97 -17.26
CA LYS A 146 -4.11 15.34 -18.35
C LYS A 146 -4.94 15.19 -19.63
N ASP A 147 -6.22 15.60 -19.63
CA ASP A 147 -7.20 15.38 -20.70
C ASP A 147 -7.21 13.94 -21.21
N ILE A 148 -7.24 12.95 -20.30
CA ILE A 148 -7.23 11.53 -20.67
C ILE A 148 -8.61 11.11 -21.16
N ARG A 149 -8.65 10.41 -22.31
CA ARG A 149 -9.88 9.91 -22.92
C ARG A 149 -9.77 8.45 -23.29
N ILE A 150 -10.87 7.71 -23.21
CA ILE A 150 -10.91 6.32 -23.67
C ILE A 150 -10.63 6.30 -25.18
N GLY A 151 -9.74 5.39 -25.60
CA GLY A 151 -9.21 5.31 -26.96
C GLY A 151 -7.84 5.98 -27.14
N ASP A 152 -7.38 6.82 -26.20
CA ASP A 152 -6.09 7.50 -26.30
C ASP A 152 -4.90 6.54 -26.35
N THR A 153 -3.84 6.96 -27.04
CA THR A 153 -2.50 6.43 -26.79
C THR A 153 -1.92 7.14 -25.57
N VAL A 154 -1.58 6.38 -24.53
CA VAL A 154 -1.07 6.90 -23.27
C VAL A 154 0.36 6.43 -23.01
N ILE A 155 1.14 7.26 -22.35
CA ILE A 155 2.45 6.89 -21.79
C ILE A 155 2.20 6.34 -20.39
N ILE A 156 2.67 5.14 -20.14
CA ILE A 156 2.61 4.49 -18.84
C ILE A 156 4.00 4.24 -18.29
N ARG A 157 4.12 4.19 -16.97
CA ARG A 157 5.35 3.81 -16.29
C ARG A 157 5.05 3.01 -15.04
N ARG A 158 6.04 2.27 -14.55
CA ARG A 158 5.96 1.61 -13.23
C ARG A 158 6.54 2.53 -12.17
N ALA A 159 5.69 3.14 -11.36
CA ALA A 159 6.13 3.97 -10.25
C ALA A 159 6.78 3.08 -9.18
N GLY A 160 8.07 3.32 -8.91
CA GLY A 160 8.86 2.53 -7.96
C GLY A 160 8.89 1.04 -8.26
N ASP A 161 8.76 0.65 -9.53
CA ASP A 161 8.69 -0.73 -10.03
C ASP A 161 7.56 -1.60 -9.47
N VAL A 162 6.51 -1.02 -8.87
CA VAL A 162 5.38 -1.81 -8.31
C VAL A 162 4.06 -1.50 -8.99
N ILE A 163 3.62 -0.23 -9.00
CA ILE A 163 2.28 0.13 -9.45
C ILE A 163 2.37 0.88 -10.78
N PRO A 164 1.80 0.36 -11.87
CA PRO A 164 1.74 1.10 -13.13
C PRO A 164 0.81 2.31 -13.02
N GLU A 165 1.22 3.44 -13.58
CA GLU A 165 0.43 4.68 -13.65
C GLU A 165 0.47 5.28 -15.06
N VAL A 166 -0.59 6.01 -15.42
CA VAL A 166 -0.62 6.82 -16.64
C VAL A 166 0.06 8.16 -16.41
N VAL A 167 1.13 8.42 -17.16
CA VAL A 167 1.95 9.63 -17.07
C VAL A 167 1.31 10.76 -17.84
N SER A 168 0.99 10.53 -19.12
CA SER A 168 0.43 11.53 -20.03
C SER A 168 -0.25 10.87 -21.24
N VAL A 169 -0.97 11.69 -22.00
CA VAL A 169 -1.53 11.32 -23.31
C VAL A 169 -0.55 11.72 -24.42
N VAL A 170 -0.43 10.89 -25.45
CA VAL A 170 0.27 11.23 -26.70
C VAL A 170 -0.73 11.90 -27.65
N LEU A 171 -0.91 13.21 -27.49
CA LEU A 171 -1.97 13.98 -28.19
C LEU A 171 -1.85 13.90 -29.72
N GLU A 172 -0.63 13.78 -30.26
CA GLU A 172 -0.36 13.67 -31.69
C GLU A 172 -0.90 12.34 -32.28
N LYS A 173 -1.16 11.34 -31.43
CA LYS A 173 -1.71 10.04 -31.80
C LYS A 173 -3.16 9.87 -31.37
N ARG A 174 -3.84 10.94 -30.93
CA ARG A 174 -5.24 10.87 -30.53
C ARG A 174 -6.12 10.51 -31.73
N PRO A 175 -6.90 9.41 -31.66
CA PRO A 175 -7.87 9.07 -32.70
C PRO A 175 -8.95 10.15 -32.84
N GLU A 176 -9.61 10.23 -34.01
CA GLU A 176 -10.73 11.16 -34.24
C GLU A 176 -11.92 10.90 -33.29
N HIS A 177 -12.10 9.65 -32.86
CA HIS A 177 -13.17 9.23 -31.96
C HIS A 177 -12.59 8.75 -30.63
N THR A 178 -12.77 9.57 -29.58
CA THR A 178 -12.39 9.27 -28.20
C THR A 178 -13.53 9.65 -27.26
N GLU A 179 -13.65 8.97 -26.11
CA GLU A 179 -14.71 9.22 -25.14
C GLU A 179 -14.16 9.87 -23.85
N THR A 180 -14.86 10.88 -23.36
CA THR A 180 -14.54 11.53 -22.08
C THR A 180 -14.88 10.60 -20.92
N ILE A 181 -14.02 10.56 -19.91
CA ILE A 181 -14.22 9.75 -18.71
C ILE A 181 -15.02 10.57 -17.70
N HIS A 182 -16.16 10.04 -17.28
CA HIS A 182 -17.01 10.68 -16.29
C HIS A 182 -17.09 9.85 -15.01
N LEU A 183 -17.22 10.54 -13.88
CA LEU A 183 -17.51 9.89 -12.61
C LEU A 183 -18.91 9.23 -12.68
N PRO A 184 -19.05 7.96 -12.28
CA PRO A 184 -20.36 7.33 -12.25
C PRO A 184 -21.19 7.93 -11.11
N SER A 185 -22.46 8.26 -11.38
CA SER A 185 -23.40 8.77 -10.37
C SER A 185 -23.85 7.70 -9.36
N ARG A 186 -23.69 6.43 -9.73
CA ARG A 186 -24.02 5.26 -8.91
C ARG A 186 -22.82 4.34 -8.79
N CYS A 187 -22.63 3.78 -7.61
CA CYS A 187 -21.55 2.84 -7.32
C CYS A 187 -21.67 1.61 -8.21
N PRO A 188 -20.62 1.21 -8.95
CA PRO A 188 -20.67 0.08 -9.86
C PRO A 188 -20.82 -1.28 -9.16
N VAL A 189 -20.72 -1.32 -7.83
CA VAL A 189 -20.82 -2.55 -7.03
C VAL A 189 -22.17 -2.68 -6.34
N CYS A 190 -22.66 -1.63 -5.67
CA CYS A 190 -23.87 -1.71 -4.86
C CYS A 190 -25.01 -0.78 -5.31
N GLY A 191 -24.80 0.01 -6.37
CA GLY A 191 -25.81 0.94 -6.88
C GLY A 191 -26.11 2.14 -5.97
N SER A 192 -25.47 2.27 -4.81
CA SER A 192 -25.59 3.45 -3.94
C SER A 192 -25.08 4.71 -4.64
N GLU A 193 -25.49 5.88 -4.18
CA GLU A 193 -25.02 7.15 -4.72
C GLU A 193 -23.50 7.32 -4.58
N VAL A 194 -22.91 7.98 -5.56
CA VAL A 194 -21.51 8.42 -5.51
C VAL A 194 -21.49 9.91 -5.28
N VAL A 195 -20.86 10.32 -4.19
CA VAL A 195 -20.75 11.71 -3.79
C VAL A 195 -19.29 12.12 -3.81
N ARG A 196 -19.04 13.30 -4.38
CA ARG A 196 -17.76 14.00 -4.28
C ARG A 196 -18.01 15.29 -3.51
N GLU A 197 -17.54 15.35 -2.27
CA GLU A 197 -17.71 16.52 -1.42
C GLU A 197 -16.94 17.72 -1.97
N GLU A 198 -17.43 18.92 -1.70
CA GLU A 198 -16.81 20.16 -2.14
C GLU A 198 -15.40 20.28 -1.54
N GLY A 199 -14.41 20.53 -2.40
CA GLY A 199 -13.01 20.60 -1.99
C GLY A 199 -12.27 19.25 -1.90
N GLU A 200 -12.96 18.11 -2.04
CA GLU A 200 -12.30 16.80 -2.09
C GLU A 200 -11.97 16.35 -3.53
N ALA A 201 -10.78 15.79 -3.73
CA ALA A 201 -10.36 15.20 -5.02
C ALA A 201 -11.00 13.81 -5.28
N ILE A 202 -11.44 13.13 -4.23
CA ILE A 202 -11.86 11.73 -4.28
C ILE A 202 -13.38 11.64 -4.15
N ALA A 203 -14.03 10.99 -5.11
CA ALA A 203 -15.43 10.63 -5.02
C ALA A 203 -15.62 9.31 -4.24
N ARG A 204 -16.76 9.15 -3.55
CA ARG A 204 -17.01 8.00 -2.68
C ARG A 204 -18.40 7.41 -2.86
N CYS A 205 -18.47 6.10 -2.76
CA CYS A 205 -19.70 5.36 -2.56
C CYS A 205 -20.20 5.56 -1.13
N ILE A 206 -21.41 6.12 -0.97
CA ILE A 206 -22.04 6.32 0.35
C ILE A 206 -22.75 5.07 0.89
N GLY A 207 -22.65 3.93 0.18
CA GLY A 207 -23.27 2.67 0.59
C GLY A 207 -22.65 2.04 1.84
N GLY A 208 -21.56 2.57 2.38
CA GLY A 208 -20.90 2.04 3.59
C GLY A 208 -20.69 0.53 3.54
N LEU A 209 -20.94 -0.14 4.67
CA LEU A 209 -20.80 -1.61 4.79
C LEU A 209 -21.88 -2.41 4.04
N PHE A 210 -22.96 -1.78 3.56
CA PHE A 210 -23.89 -2.41 2.62
C PHE A 210 -23.23 -2.66 1.25
N CYS A 211 -22.23 -1.83 0.88
CA CYS A 211 -21.45 -2.07 -0.31
C CYS A 211 -20.52 -3.28 -0.13
N LYS A 212 -20.78 -4.37 -0.85
CA LYS A 212 -19.94 -5.60 -0.81
C LYS A 212 -18.45 -5.31 -1.01
N ALA A 213 -18.07 -4.38 -1.89
CA ALA A 213 -16.66 -4.02 -2.09
C ALA A 213 -16.03 -3.36 -0.86
N GLN A 214 -16.77 -2.46 -0.19
CA GLN A 214 -16.30 -1.85 1.05
C GLN A 214 -16.20 -2.91 2.16
N LEU A 215 -17.22 -3.77 2.29
CA LEU A 215 -17.26 -4.84 3.28
C LEU A 215 -16.08 -5.81 3.12
N LYS A 216 -15.84 -6.33 1.92
CA LYS A 216 -14.73 -7.23 1.61
C LYS A 216 -13.38 -6.59 1.93
N ARG A 217 -13.17 -5.34 1.50
CA ARG A 217 -11.91 -4.61 1.77
C ARG A 217 -11.75 -4.27 3.25
N MET A 218 -12.85 -4.03 3.97
CA MET A 218 -12.85 -3.82 5.41
C MET A 218 -12.48 -5.10 6.15
N MET A 219 -13.05 -6.25 5.77
CA MET A 219 -12.69 -7.56 6.34
C MET A 219 -11.23 -7.91 6.10
N TRP A 220 -10.73 -7.65 4.89
CA TRP A 220 -9.32 -7.85 4.56
C TRP A 220 -8.41 -6.97 5.42
N HIS A 221 -8.77 -5.70 5.63
CA HIS A 221 -8.05 -4.81 6.53
C HIS A 221 -8.10 -5.29 7.98
N PHE A 222 -9.29 -5.65 8.46
CA PHE A 222 -9.53 -6.14 9.82
C PHE A 222 -8.70 -7.39 10.12
N ALA A 223 -8.61 -8.34 9.19
CA ALA A 223 -7.80 -9.55 9.33
C ALA A 223 -6.29 -9.33 9.18
N SER A 224 -5.84 -8.17 8.70
CA SER A 224 -4.44 -7.92 8.40
C SER A 224 -3.54 -8.06 9.64
N ARG A 225 -2.25 -8.35 9.40
CA ARG A 225 -1.25 -8.57 10.46
C ARG A 225 -1.13 -7.44 11.48
N LYS A 226 -1.37 -6.20 11.06
CA LYS A 226 -1.31 -5.02 11.94
C LYS A 226 -2.61 -4.73 12.67
N ALA A 227 -3.72 -5.30 12.21
CA ALA A 227 -5.07 -5.16 12.77
C ALA A 227 -5.37 -6.32 13.73
N MET A 228 -6.35 -7.18 13.43
CA MET A 228 -6.71 -8.31 14.31
C MET A 228 -5.86 -9.56 14.07
N TYR A 229 -5.08 -9.62 12.99
CA TYR A 229 -4.23 -10.75 12.60
C TYR A 229 -4.96 -12.10 12.63
N ILE A 230 -5.90 -12.25 11.71
CA ILE A 230 -6.68 -13.47 11.55
C ILE A 230 -6.03 -14.29 10.43
N GLU A 231 -5.12 -15.18 10.81
CA GLU A 231 -4.47 -16.08 9.88
C GLU A 231 -5.50 -16.98 9.17
N GLY A 232 -5.34 -17.15 7.86
CA GLY A 232 -6.27 -17.95 7.04
C GLY A 232 -7.47 -17.18 6.48
N LEU A 233 -7.78 -15.98 6.97
CA LEU A 233 -8.84 -15.14 6.38
C LEU A 233 -8.31 -14.37 5.15
N GLY A 234 -8.13 -15.11 4.06
CA GLY A 234 -7.64 -14.61 2.77
C GLY A 234 -8.71 -13.89 1.92
N SER A 235 -8.31 -13.23 0.84
CA SER A 235 -9.18 -12.39 0.00
C SER A 235 -10.17 -13.25 -0.74
N VAL A 236 -9.69 -14.39 -1.23
CA VAL A 236 -10.50 -15.44 -1.86
C VAL A 236 -11.60 -15.93 -0.93
N LEU A 237 -11.28 -16.16 0.36
CA LEU A 237 -12.27 -16.64 1.33
C LEU A 237 -13.24 -15.54 1.72
N ILE A 238 -12.77 -14.30 1.91
CA ILE A 238 -13.62 -13.14 2.15
C ILE A 238 -14.58 -12.92 0.98
N ASP A 239 -14.10 -13.05 -0.26
CA ASP A 239 -14.92 -12.96 -1.45
C ASP A 239 -16.04 -14.01 -1.42
N GLN A 240 -15.71 -15.28 -1.16
CA GLN A 240 -16.68 -16.36 -1.03
C GLN A 240 -17.72 -16.06 0.08
N LEU A 241 -17.27 -15.74 1.29
CA LEU A 241 -18.16 -15.48 2.44
C LEU A 241 -19.15 -14.35 2.18
N VAL A 242 -18.72 -13.27 1.52
CA VAL A 242 -19.57 -12.11 1.22
C VAL A 242 -20.42 -12.30 -0.04
N ASP A 243 -19.89 -12.97 -1.07
CA ASP A 243 -20.64 -13.19 -2.32
C ASP A 243 -21.75 -14.21 -2.13
N GLU A 244 -21.51 -15.26 -1.34
CA GLU A 244 -22.51 -16.28 -0.97
C GLU A 244 -23.49 -15.80 0.11
N GLY A 245 -23.29 -14.61 0.67
CA GLY A 245 -24.17 -14.04 1.70
C GLY A 245 -24.10 -14.77 3.04
N ILE A 246 -22.96 -15.42 3.33
CA ILE A 246 -22.71 -16.05 4.64
C ILE A 246 -22.37 -14.96 5.67
N VAL A 247 -21.70 -13.90 5.22
CA VAL A 247 -21.23 -12.79 6.05
C VAL A 247 -21.73 -11.48 5.45
N HIS A 248 -22.40 -10.67 6.27
CA HIS A 248 -22.97 -9.36 5.91
C HIS A 248 -22.28 -8.21 6.67
N HIS A 249 -21.74 -8.50 7.85
CA HIS A 249 -21.04 -7.54 8.70
C HIS A 249 -19.79 -8.17 9.32
N LEU A 250 -18.88 -7.34 9.85
CA LEU A 250 -17.64 -7.82 10.49
C LEU A 250 -17.90 -8.78 11.64
N ALA A 251 -18.94 -8.54 12.44
CA ALA A 251 -19.27 -9.36 13.60
C ALA A 251 -19.66 -10.80 13.23
N ASP A 252 -20.23 -11.02 12.04
CA ASP A 252 -20.66 -12.34 11.57
C ASP A 252 -19.47 -13.30 11.41
N LEU A 253 -18.24 -12.78 11.21
CA LEU A 253 -17.02 -13.60 11.21
C LEU A 253 -16.88 -14.43 12.49
N TYR A 254 -17.30 -13.87 13.63
CA TYR A 254 -17.21 -14.53 14.92
C TYR A 254 -18.40 -15.47 15.22
N GLN A 255 -19.36 -15.57 14.28
CA GLN A 255 -20.50 -16.49 14.34
C GLN A 255 -20.35 -17.68 13.39
N LEU A 256 -19.29 -17.72 12.59
CA LEU A 256 -19.00 -18.82 11.67
C LEU A 256 -18.81 -20.13 12.44
N ASP A 257 -19.34 -21.22 11.87
CA ASP A 257 -19.18 -22.57 12.42
C ASP A 257 -18.38 -23.48 11.49
N LEU A 258 -17.97 -24.63 12.03
CA LEU A 258 -17.13 -25.59 11.33
C LEU A 258 -17.82 -26.16 10.09
N THR A 259 -19.13 -26.42 10.17
CA THR A 259 -19.90 -27.03 9.09
C THR A 259 -19.99 -26.08 7.90
N THR A 260 -20.31 -24.82 8.15
CA THR A 260 -20.39 -23.75 7.16
C THR A 260 -19.05 -23.60 6.45
N LEU A 261 -17.96 -23.48 7.21
CA LEU A 261 -16.63 -23.29 6.64
C LEU A 261 -16.12 -24.51 5.88
N ALA A 262 -16.35 -25.74 6.38
CA ALA A 262 -15.87 -26.96 5.75
C ALA A 262 -16.61 -27.30 4.44
N ASN A 263 -17.78 -26.70 4.20
CA ASN A 263 -18.53 -26.87 2.96
C ASN A 263 -18.12 -25.88 1.86
N LEU A 264 -17.26 -24.90 2.15
CA LEU A 264 -16.80 -23.92 1.17
C LEU A 264 -15.81 -24.52 0.17
N PRO A 265 -15.83 -24.09 -1.11
CA PRO A 265 -14.87 -24.55 -2.10
C PRO A 265 -13.43 -24.24 -1.68
N ARG A 266 -12.58 -25.27 -1.66
CA ARG A 266 -11.16 -25.23 -1.21
C ARG A 266 -10.97 -25.06 0.31
N MET A 267 -12.02 -25.25 1.10
CA MET A 267 -11.94 -25.36 2.55
C MET A 267 -12.14 -26.81 2.99
N GLY A 268 -11.14 -27.39 3.66
CA GLY A 268 -11.27 -28.66 4.34
C GLY A 268 -11.54 -28.47 5.84
N GLU A 269 -11.93 -29.55 6.53
CA GLU A 269 -12.22 -29.51 7.97
C GLU A 269 -11.03 -28.96 8.79
N LYS A 270 -9.80 -29.32 8.42
CA LYS A 270 -8.59 -28.81 9.09
C LYS A 270 -8.40 -27.29 8.90
N SER A 271 -8.56 -26.77 7.68
CA SER A 271 -8.44 -25.33 7.44
C SER A 271 -9.57 -24.54 8.09
N ALA A 272 -10.78 -25.10 8.12
CA ALA A 272 -11.91 -24.53 8.84
C ALA A 272 -11.64 -24.44 10.35
N LYS A 273 -11.15 -25.51 10.99
CA LYS A 273 -10.75 -25.50 12.41
C LYS A 273 -9.65 -24.46 12.69
N ASN A 274 -8.63 -24.39 11.83
CA ASN A 274 -7.56 -23.40 11.98
C ASN A 274 -8.09 -21.96 11.92
N LEU A 275 -9.03 -21.67 11.01
CA LEU A 275 -9.64 -20.35 10.91
C LEU A 275 -10.48 -20.01 12.13
N LEU A 276 -11.29 -20.94 12.63
CA LEU A 276 -12.08 -20.75 13.85
C LEU A 276 -11.18 -20.47 15.05
N GLN A 277 -10.05 -21.18 15.16
CA GLN A 277 -9.07 -20.92 16.20
C GLN A 277 -8.44 -19.52 16.04
N ALA A 278 -8.06 -19.13 14.82
CA ALA A 278 -7.51 -17.80 14.56
C ALA A 278 -8.51 -16.67 14.88
N LEU A 279 -9.79 -16.88 14.60
CA LEU A 279 -10.87 -15.97 15.00
C LEU A 279 -10.99 -15.88 16.52
N GLU A 280 -11.00 -17.01 17.22
CA GLU A 280 -11.04 -17.02 18.69
C GLU A 280 -9.84 -16.31 19.31
N ASP A 281 -8.63 -16.59 18.81
CA ASP A 281 -7.39 -15.97 19.28
C ASP A 281 -7.40 -14.46 19.04
N SER A 282 -7.96 -14.01 17.91
CA SER A 282 -8.04 -12.58 17.57
C SER A 282 -8.88 -11.75 18.55
N LYS A 283 -9.81 -12.39 19.30
CA LYS A 283 -10.59 -11.70 20.34
C LYS A 283 -9.70 -11.13 21.45
N LYS A 284 -8.52 -11.72 21.66
CA LYS A 284 -7.48 -11.21 22.57
C LYS A 284 -6.51 -10.32 21.80
N THR A 285 -6.88 -9.05 21.66
CA THR A 285 -6.08 -8.04 20.97
C THR A 285 -5.66 -6.91 21.91
N THR A 286 -4.96 -5.90 21.39
CA THR A 286 -4.60 -4.66 22.10
C THR A 286 -5.46 -3.50 21.60
N PHE A 287 -5.64 -2.47 22.44
CA PHE A 287 -6.54 -1.36 22.11
C PHE A 287 -6.12 -0.62 20.82
N ASN A 288 -4.82 -0.36 20.64
CA ASN A 288 -4.29 0.25 19.40
C ASN A 288 -4.58 -0.59 18.14
N ARG A 289 -4.47 -1.92 18.23
CA ARG A 289 -4.73 -2.84 17.10
C ARG A 289 -6.21 -2.87 16.78
N PHE A 290 -7.06 -2.89 17.81
CA PHE A 290 -8.51 -2.82 17.66
C PHE A 290 -8.93 -1.51 16.98
N LEU A 291 -8.48 -0.36 17.47
CA LEU A 291 -8.76 0.95 16.85
C LEU A 291 -8.30 1.02 15.40
N TYR A 292 -7.10 0.51 15.10
CA TYR A 292 -6.63 0.42 13.74
C TYR A 292 -7.52 -0.51 12.88
N ALA A 293 -7.98 -1.64 13.44
CA ALA A 293 -8.82 -2.61 12.75
C ALA A 293 -10.21 -2.07 12.36
N LEU A 294 -10.77 -1.13 13.15
CA LEU A 294 -12.05 -0.48 12.83
C LEU A 294 -12.02 0.29 11.51
N GLY A 295 -10.83 0.66 11.03
CA GLY A 295 -10.66 1.27 9.72
C GLY A 295 -11.27 2.67 9.60
N ILE A 296 -11.36 3.40 10.71
CA ILE A 296 -11.81 4.79 10.78
C ILE A 296 -11.01 5.64 9.78
N ARG A 297 -11.70 6.51 9.04
CA ARG A 297 -11.08 7.33 7.99
C ARG A 297 -10.02 8.26 8.59
N GLU A 298 -8.92 8.46 7.87
CA GLU A 298 -7.70 9.18 8.31
C GLU A 298 -6.95 8.57 9.52
N ILE A 299 -7.49 7.54 10.18
CA ILE A 299 -6.85 6.94 11.35
C ILE A 299 -5.98 5.76 10.92
N GLY A 300 -4.68 6.03 10.76
CA GLY A 300 -3.66 5.03 10.50
C GLY A 300 -3.16 4.34 11.77
N GLU A 301 -2.19 3.42 11.61
CA GLU A 301 -1.57 2.67 12.71
C GLU A 301 -0.93 3.59 13.78
N ALA A 302 -0.31 4.69 13.35
CA ALA A 302 0.32 5.66 14.25
C ALA A 302 -0.73 6.42 15.07
N SER A 303 -1.74 6.97 14.42
CA SER A 303 -2.84 7.68 15.09
C SER A 303 -3.63 6.75 16.02
N ALA A 304 -3.90 5.51 15.60
CA ALA A 304 -4.54 4.51 16.45
C ALA A 304 -3.72 4.18 17.71
N ARG A 305 -2.38 4.21 17.61
CA ARG A 305 -1.49 4.08 18.77
C ARG A 305 -1.57 5.31 19.68
N VAL A 306 -1.55 6.52 19.13
CA VAL A 306 -1.70 7.76 19.93
C VAL A 306 -3.03 7.76 20.69
N LEU A 307 -4.13 7.39 20.03
CA LEU A 307 -5.44 7.27 20.66
C LEU A 307 -5.43 6.25 21.81
N ALA A 308 -4.85 5.08 21.60
CA ALA A 308 -4.78 4.04 22.63
C ALA A 308 -3.80 4.35 23.78
N GLU A 309 -2.81 5.23 23.56
CA GLU A 309 -1.92 5.73 24.60
C GLU A 309 -2.59 6.83 25.44
N HIS A 310 -3.52 7.59 24.85
CA HIS A 310 -4.24 8.67 25.52
C HIS A 310 -5.51 8.21 26.25
N PHE A 311 -6.35 7.40 25.61
CA PHE A 311 -7.62 6.92 26.17
C PHE A 311 -7.47 5.52 26.78
N SER A 312 -8.04 5.30 27.96
CA SER A 312 -7.97 4.01 28.68
C SER A 312 -8.84 2.92 28.07
N ASP A 313 -9.92 3.30 27.41
CA ASP A 313 -10.95 2.40 26.89
C ASP A 313 -11.76 3.06 25.78
N ILE A 314 -12.63 2.27 25.16
CA ILE A 314 -13.46 2.71 24.03
C ILE A 314 -14.51 3.73 24.46
N GLN A 315 -15.06 3.61 25.69
CA GLN A 315 -16.08 4.53 26.18
C GLN A 315 -15.53 5.95 26.36
N SER A 316 -14.28 6.05 26.84
CA SER A 316 -13.58 7.33 26.99
C SER A 316 -13.32 7.97 25.63
N LEU A 317 -12.90 7.19 24.63
CA LEU A 317 -12.71 7.68 23.26
C LEU A 317 -14.05 8.11 22.61
N GLN A 318 -15.13 7.37 22.85
CA GLN A 318 -16.48 7.70 22.35
C GLN A 318 -17.00 9.04 22.88
N ALA A 319 -16.58 9.44 24.08
CA ALA A 319 -16.99 10.70 24.69
C ALA A 319 -16.09 11.90 24.31
N ALA A 320 -14.98 11.67 23.60
CA ALA A 320 -14.02 12.70 23.27
C ALA A 320 -14.60 13.74 22.29
N THR A 321 -14.23 15.00 22.48
CA THR A 321 -14.63 16.07 21.55
C THR A 321 -13.59 16.28 20.45
N VAL A 322 -13.98 16.98 19.38
CA VAL A 322 -13.05 17.36 18.29
C VAL A 322 -11.88 18.16 18.86
N GLU A 323 -12.13 19.09 19.78
CA GLU A 323 -11.10 19.92 20.40
C GLU A 323 -10.10 19.10 21.20
N GLU A 324 -10.55 18.12 21.98
CA GLU A 324 -9.69 17.21 22.75
C GLU A 324 -8.81 16.37 21.82
N LEU A 325 -9.41 15.78 20.78
CA LEU A 325 -8.70 14.97 19.80
C LEU A 325 -7.64 15.76 19.04
N MET A 326 -7.90 17.03 18.73
CA MET A 326 -6.94 17.93 18.07
C MET A 326 -5.75 18.33 18.96
N THR A 327 -5.79 18.06 20.27
CA THR A 327 -4.61 18.24 21.14
C THR A 327 -3.57 17.12 20.97
N LEU A 328 -3.96 16.01 20.34
CA LEU A 328 -3.11 14.84 20.18
C LEU A 328 -2.19 14.98 18.97
N ASN A 329 -0.94 14.56 19.14
CA ASN A 329 0.03 14.52 18.04
C ASN A 329 -0.48 13.61 16.91
N ASP A 330 -0.25 14.00 15.66
CA ASP A 330 -0.69 13.29 14.45
C ASP A 330 -2.22 13.19 14.26
N ILE A 331 -3.02 14.01 14.98
CA ILE A 331 -4.48 14.11 14.76
C ILE A 331 -4.85 15.56 14.40
N GLY A 332 -5.18 15.75 13.12
CA GLY A 332 -5.69 17.03 12.60
C GLY A 332 -7.22 17.14 12.66
N PRO A 333 -7.79 18.31 12.29
CA PRO A 333 -9.22 18.57 12.37
C PRO A 333 -10.06 17.55 11.59
N VAL A 334 -9.60 17.15 10.41
CA VAL A 334 -10.28 16.15 9.56
C VAL A 334 -10.32 14.77 10.23
N GLY A 335 -9.21 14.34 10.84
CA GLY A 335 -9.16 13.06 11.53
C GLY A 335 -10.00 13.05 12.81
N ALA A 336 -9.99 14.16 13.56
CA ALA A 336 -10.81 14.32 14.75
C ALA A 336 -12.32 14.24 14.43
N ASP A 337 -12.77 14.93 13.37
CA ASP A 337 -14.16 14.88 12.92
C ASP A 337 -14.60 13.46 12.53
N TYR A 338 -13.76 12.71 11.80
CA TYR A 338 -14.05 11.32 11.46
C TYR A 338 -14.10 10.37 12.66
N ILE A 339 -13.33 10.63 13.72
CA ILE A 339 -13.41 9.84 14.95
C ILE A 339 -14.76 10.09 15.63
N VAL A 340 -15.12 11.36 15.83
CA VAL A 340 -16.39 11.72 16.50
C VAL A 340 -17.59 11.22 15.69
N HIS A 341 -17.58 11.39 14.37
CA HIS A 341 -18.68 10.91 13.51
C HIS A 341 -18.80 9.38 13.46
N PHE A 342 -17.70 8.65 13.71
CA PHE A 342 -17.72 7.19 13.69
C PHE A 342 -18.41 6.59 14.93
N PHE A 343 -18.36 7.27 16.07
CA PHE A 343 -18.83 6.78 17.36
C PHE A 343 -20.24 7.25 17.72
#